data_AF-A0A2D4HU81-F1
#
_entry.id   AF-A0A2D4HU81-F1
#
_cell.length_a   1.000
_cell.length_b   1.000
_cell.length_c   1.000
_cell.angle_alpha   90.00
_cell.angle_beta   90.00
_cell.angle_gamma   90.00
#
_symmetry.space_group_name_H-M   'P 1'
#
loop_
_entity.id
_entity.type
_entity.pdbx_description
1 polymer ?
#
loop_
_entity_poly.entity_id
_entity_poly.type
_entity_poly.pdbx_seq_one_letter_code
_entity_poly.pdbx_strand_id
1 'polypeptide(L)'
;KLIKIWPEGALDQLQDCFSNTNWNLFEQEDLEEYTKTVLFYILTCVDMVTVNKCIWIFPNQKPWMNKDVQLLLKTRDMAFRFEDRVWYNKARAELRRGIKEAKKDYKRKIDHK
;
A
#
# COMPACT_ATOMS: atom_id res chain seq x y z
N LYS A 1 7.37 3.18 -6.03
CA LYS A 1 5.93 3.51 -6.13
C LYS A 1 5.81 5.03 -6.17
N LEU A 2 5.07 5.59 -7.13
CA LEU A 2 4.75 7.01 -7.14
C LEU A 2 3.53 7.24 -6.24
N ILE A 3 3.61 8.19 -5.32
CA ILE A 3 2.48 8.59 -4.48
C ILE A 3 2.33 10.11 -4.54
N LYS A 4 1.08 10.56 -4.53
CA LYS A 4 0.73 11.97 -4.38
C LYS A 4 0.82 12.33 -2.90
N ILE A 5 1.53 13.40 -2.58
CA ILE A 5 1.69 13.88 -1.21
C ILE A 5 1.33 15.36 -1.09
N TRP A 6 1.00 15.76 0.12
CA TRP A 6 0.80 17.15 0.52
C TRP A 6 2.10 17.66 1.12
N PRO A 7 2.85 18.53 0.41
CA PRO A 7 4.04 19.16 0.97
C PRO A 7 3.69 20.12 2.10
N GLU A 8 4.70 20.58 2.83
CA GLU A 8 4.52 21.60 3.87
C GLU A 8 3.93 22.88 3.26
N GLY A 9 2.92 23.46 3.91
CA GLY A 9 2.17 24.61 3.41
C GLY A 9 1.16 24.31 2.29
N ALA A 10 1.01 23.06 1.84
CA ALA A 10 0.05 22.72 0.78
C ALA A 10 -1.40 22.98 1.18
N LEU A 11 -1.73 22.79 2.47
CA LEU A 11 -3.06 23.07 2.99
C LEU A 11 -3.35 24.58 3.00
N ASP A 12 -2.39 25.38 3.43
CA ASP A 12 -2.50 26.84 3.45
C ASP A 12 -2.66 27.38 2.03
N GLN A 13 -1.85 26.90 1.08
CA GLN A 13 -1.98 27.25 -0.34
C GLN A 13 -3.34 26.85 -0.93
N LEU A 14 -3.89 25.70 -0.52
CA LEU A 14 -5.21 25.28 -0.98
C LEU A 14 -6.31 26.18 -0.41
N GLN A 15 -6.19 26.53 0.87
CA GLN A 15 -7.10 27.44 1.54
C GLN A 15 -7.06 28.83 0.91
N ASP A 16 -5.86 29.31 0.54
CA ASP A 16 -5.67 30.55 -0.21
C ASP A 16 -6.27 30.44 -1.62
N CYS A 17 -6.13 29.30 -2.32
CA CYS A 17 -6.78 29.05 -3.62
C CYS A 17 -8.27 29.35 -3.51
N PHE A 18 -8.94 28.69 -2.55
CA PHE A 18 -10.39 28.78 -2.35
C PHE A 18 -10.88 30.12 -1.80
N SER A 19 -10.08 30.77 -0.95
CA SER A 19 -10.42 32.08 -0.38
C SER A 19 -10.37 33.18 -1.43
N ASN A 20 -9.49 33.04 -2.43
CA ASN A 20 -9.36 33.98 -3.54
C ASN A 20 -10.23 33.60 -4.77
N THR A 21 -10.89 32.44 -4.76
CA THR A 21 -11.80 32.04 -5.83
C THR A 21 -13.08 32.87 -5.79
N ASN A 22 -13.43 33.49 -6.92
CA ASN A 22 -14.77 34.04 -7.11
C ASN A 22 -15.73 32.91 -7.50
N TRP A 23 -16.46 32.36 -6.52
CA TRP A 23 -17.37 31.23 -6.73
C TRP A 23 -18.58 31.54 -7.61
N ASN A 24 -18.95 32.81 -7.75
CA ASN A 24 -20.06 33.23 -8.62
C ASN A 24 -19.75 32.98 -10.10
N LEU A 25 -18.47 32.80 -10.47
CA LEU A 25 -18.08 32.45 -11.84
C LEU A 25 -18.55 31.05 -12.27
N PHE A 26 -18.89 30.18 -11.31
CA PHE A 26 -19.39 28.85 -11.61
C PHE A 26 -20.90 28.80 -11.76
N GLU A 27 -21.63 29.90 -11.54
CA GLU A 27 -23.09 29.91 -11.66
C GLU A 27 -23.56 29.41 -13.03
N GLN A 28 -24.35 28.34 -13.03
CA GLN A 28 -24.92 27.71 -14.21
C GLN A 28 -26.34 27.24 -13.89
N GLU A 29 -27.23 27.35 -14.88
CA GLU A 29 -28.63 26.90 -14.73
C GLU A 29 -28.73 25.38 -14.64
N ASP A 30 -27.84 24.67 -15.33
CA ASP A 30 -27.77 23.22 -15.26
C ASP A 30 -26.93 22.76 -14.05
N LEU A 31 -27.57 22.00 -13.16
CA LEU A 31 -26.94 21.51 -11.94
C LEU A 31 -25.80 20.52 -12.22
N GLU A 32 -25.94 19.71 -13.27
CA GLU A 32 -24.91 18.73 -13.62
C GLU A 32 -23.64 19.45 -14.09
N GLU A 33 -23.76 20.44 -14.99
CA GLU A 33 -22.62 21.23 -15.45
C GLU A 33 -22.01 22.08 -14.32
N TYR A 34 -22.83 22.65 -13.43
CA TYR A 34 -22.37 23.35 -12.23
C TYR A 34 -21.47 22.46 -11.37
N THR A 35 -21.95 21.26 -11.04
CA THR A 35 -21.20 20.33 -10.19
C THR A 35 -19.93 19.84 -10.87
N LYS A 36 -19.95 19.59 -12.19
CA LYS A 36 -18.78 19.20 -12.97
C LYS A 36 -17.70 20.27 -12.96
N THR A 37 -18.07 21.53 -13.26
CA THR A 37 -17.12 22.64 -13.36
C THR A 37 -16.50 22.98 -12.00
N VAL A 38 -17.30 23.03 -10.93
CA VAL A 38 -16.81 23.21 -9.56
C VAL A 38 -15.87 22.07 -9.15
N LEU A 39 -16.26 20.82 -9.39
CA LEU A 39 -15.42 19.66 -9.06
C LEU A 39 -14.09 19.71 -9.83
N PHE A 40 -14.14 20.03 -11.13
CA PHE A 40 -12.94 20.13 -11.95
C PHE A 40 -11.98 21.21 -11.44
N TYR A 41 -12.50 22.37 -11.04
CA TYR A 41 -11.68 23.42 -10.44
C TYR A 41 -11.04 22.98 -9.12
N ILE A 42 -11.81 22.38 -8.22
CA ILE A 42 -11.31 21.87 -6.93
C ILE A 42 -10.18 20.86 -7.17
N LEU A 43 -10.40 19.90 -8.07
CA LEU A 43 -9.38 18.90 -8.43
C LEU A 43 -8.11 19.56 -8.98
N THR A 44 -8.27 20.62 -9.78
CA THR A 44 -7.16 21.40 -10.32
C THR A 44 -6.38 22.12 -9.21
N CYS A 45 -7.04 22.83 -8.27
CA CYS A 45 -6.35 23.41 -7.12
C CYS A 45 -5.61 22.33 -6.31
N VAL A 46 -6.23 21.17 -6.09
CA VAL A 46 -5.59 20.04 -5.37
C VAL A 46 -4.37 19.51 -6.12
N ASP A 47 -4.43 19.36 -7.45
CA ASP A 47 -3.28 18.96 -8.27
C ASP A 47 -2.14 19.99 -8.22
N MET A 48 -2.46 21.29 -8.16
CA MET A 48 -1.46 22.35 -8.11
C MET A 48 -0.69 22.42 -6.79
N VAL A 49 -1.34 22.12 -5.66
CA VAL A 49 -0.72 22.20 -4.32
C VAL A 49 -0.04 20.90 -3.88
N THR A 50 -0.24 19.81 -4.61
CA THR A 50 0.31 18.50 -4.29
C THR A 50 1.48 18.15 -5.19
N VAL A 51 2.35 17.25 -4.71
CA VAL A 51 3.51 16.80 -5.49
C VAL A 51 3.57 15.29 -5.56
N ASN A 52 4.12 14.79 -6.67
CA ASN A 52 4.39 13.38 -6.83
C ASN A 52 5.74 13.04 -6.19
N LYS A 53 5.72 12.18 -5.16
CA LYS A 53 6.92 11.68 -4.50
C LYS A 53 7.15 10.22 -4.86
N CYS A 54 8.35 9.94 -5.36
CA CYS A 54 8.80 8.56 -5.54
C CYS A 54 9.21 7.99 -4.18
N ILE A 55 8.58 6.89 -3.79
CA ILE A 55 8.95 6.13 -2.59
C ILE A 55 9.48 4.75 -2.95
N TRP A 56 10.52 4.34 -2.25
CA TRP A 56 11.04 2.98 -2.27
C TRP A 56 10.25 2.15 -1.28
N ILE A 57 9.55 1.13 -1.79
CA ILE A 57 8.90 0.14 -0.94
C ILE A 57 9.80 -1.08 -0.96
N PHE A 58 10.56 -1.25 0.11
CA PHE A 58 11.30 -2.48 0.32
C PHE A 58 10.33 -3.54 0.83
N PRO A 59 10.44 -4.80 0.37
CA PRO A 59 9.71 -5.89 0.99
C PRO A 59 10.09 -5.94 2.47
N ASN A 60 9.15 -5.64 3.38
CA ASN A 60 9.30 -5.92 4.81
C ASN A 60 9.14 -7.43 5.08
N GLN A 61 9.65 -8.25 4.17
CA GLN A 61 9.71 -9.68 4.33
C GLN A 61 10.85 -9.96 5.31
N LYS A 62 10.55 -10.79 6.31
CA LYS A 62 11.59 -11.22 7.24
C LYS A 62 12.71 -11.86 6.41
N PRO A 63 13.99 -11.62 6.70
CA PRO A 63 15.08 -12.09 5.82
C PRO A 63 15.17 -13.62 5.67
N TRP A 64 14.60 -14.36 6.62
CA TRP A 64 14.46 -15.82 6.57
C TRP A 64 13.23 -16.30 5.79
N MET A 65 12.40 -15.39 5.26
CA MET A 65 11.19 -15.68 4.48
C MET A 65 11.56 -16.02 3.03
N ASN A 66 12.21 -17.16 2.84
CA ASN A 66 12.65 -17.66 1.53
C ASN A 66 11.51 -18.36 0.76
N LYS A 67 11.81 -18.81 -0.47
CA LYS A 67 10.83 -19.50 -1.34
C LYS A 67 10.26 -20.78 -0.70
N ASP A 68 11.07 -21.51 0.06
CA ASP A 68 10.65 -22.77 0.69
C ASP A 68 9.62 -22.52 1.80
N VAL A 69 9.86 -21.52 2.65
CA VAL A 69 8.89 -21.10 3.68
C VAL A 69 7.59 -20.59 3.04
N GLN A 70 7.68 -19.88 1.92
CA GLN A 70 6.48 -19.45 1.17
C GLN A 70 5.69 -20.63 0.60
N LEU A 71 6.36 -21.65 0.08
CA LEU A 71 5.72 -22.86 -0.41
C LEU A 71 5.02 -23.61 0.74
N LEU A 72 5.69 -23.75 1.89
CA LEU A 72 5.10 -24.37 3.08
C LEU A 72 3.87 -23.61 3.60
N LEU A 73 3.89 -22.27 3.55
CA LEU A 73 2.71 -21.45 3.86
C LEU A 73 1.56 -21.73 2.90
N LYS A 74 1.83 -21.76 1.59
CA LYS A 74 0.81 -22.09 0.57
C LYS A 74 0.23 -23.48 0.79
N THR A 75 1.04 -24.49 1.09
CA THR A 75 0.58 -25.86 1.37
C THR A 75 -0.31 -25.90 2.61
N ARG A 76 0.06 -25.23 3.69
CA ARG A 76 -0.78 -25.13 4.89
C ARG A 76 -2.10 -24.43 4.60
N ASP A 77 -2.07 -23.33 3.86
CA ASP A 77 -3.28 -22.55 3.53
C ASP A 77 -4.21 -23.33 2.61
N MET A 78 -3.65 -24.12 1.70
CA MET A 78 -4.41 -25.06 0.89
C MET A 78 -5.07 -26.11 1.78
N ALA A 79 -4.33 -26.73 2.69
CA ALA A 79 -4.88 -27.71 3.63
C ALA A 79 -6.00 -27.15 4.51
N PHE A 80 -5.85 -25.89 4.95
CA PHE A 80 -6.91 -25.19 5.67
C PHE A 80 -8.16 -25.00 4.82
N ARG A 81 -8.01 -24.55 3.56
CA ARG A 81 -9.13 -24.35 2.64
C ARG A 81 -9.88 -25.64 2.28
N PHE A 82 -9.18 -26.78 2.27
CA PHE A 82 -9.79 -28.09 2.03
C PHE A 82 -10.35 -28.76 3.31
N GLU A 83 -10.29 -28.07 4.45
CA GLU A 83 -10.76 -28.56 5.77
C GLU A 83 -10.18 -29.92 6.21
N ASP A 84 -9.09 -30.37 5.57
CA ASP A 84 -8.42 -31.61 5.91
C ASP A 84 -7.52 -31.39 7.14
N ARG A 85 -8.00 -31.83 8.30
CA ARG A 85 -7.29 -31.68 9.58
C ARG A 85 -5.97 -32.46 9.63
N VAL A 86 -5.90 -33.64 9.01
CA VAL A 86 -4.69 -34.48 9.04
C VAL A 86 -3.60 -33.82 8.20
N TRP A 87 -3.97 -33.41 6.99
CA TRP A 87 -3.06 -32.70 6.10
C TRP A 87 -2.65 -31.33 6.68
N TYR A 88 -3.59 -30.59 7.27
CA TYR A 88 -3.30 -29.31 7.91
C TYR A 88 -2.31 -29.46 9.06
N ASN A 89 -2.49 -30.45 9.94
CA ASN A 89 -1.57 -30.69 11.04
C ASN A 89 -0.16 -31.04 10.55
N LYS A 90 -0.06 -31.88 9.51
CA LYS A 90 1.21 -32.20 8.85
C LYS A 90 1.86 -30.95 8.26
N ALA A 91 1.14 -30.21 7.42
CA ALA A 91 1.63 -28.99 6.78
C ALA A 91 2.05 -27.92 7.81
N ARG A 92 1.36 -27.83 8.95
CA ARG A 92 1.69 -26.92 10.05
C ARG A 92 2.99 -27.33 10.77
N ALA A 93 3.21 -28.63 10.99
CA ALA A 93 4.45 -29.14 11.57
C ALA A 93 5.64 -28.88 10.63
N GLU A 94 5.46 -29.17 9.34
CA GLU A 94 6.45 -28.91 8.30
C GLU A 94 6.80 -27.42 8.18
N LEU A 95 5.80 -26.54 8.20
CA LEU A 95 6.01 -25.10 8.20
C LEU A 95 6.85 -24.64 9.41
N ARG A 96 6.57 -25.15 10.61
CA ARG A 96 7.36 -24.80 11.81
C ARG A 96 8.82 -25.22 11.66
N ARG A 97 9.07 -26.41 11.12
CA ARG A 97 10.41 -26.92 10.85
C ARG A 97 11.14 -26.08 9.80
N GLY A 98 10.50 -25.82 8.66
CA GLY A 98 11.06 -25.00 7.59
C GLY A 98 11.39 -23.57 8.03
N ILE A 99 10.54 -22.94 8.85
CA ILE A 99 10.86 -21.61 9.44
C ILE A 99 12.09 -21.67 10.35
N LYS A 100 12.24 -22.72 11.16
CA LYS A 100 13.39 -22.89 12.06
C LYS A 100 14.68 -23.06 11.26
N GLU A 101 14.65 -23.87 10.20
CA GLU A 101 15.78 -24.10 9.30
C GLU A 101 16.16 -22.82 8.56
N ALA A 102 15.20 -22.13 7.94
CA ALA A 102 15.45 -20.88 7.22
C ALA A 102 16.04 -19.78 8.11
N LYS A 103 15.59 -19.68 9.37
CA LYS A 103 16.19 -18.79 10.37
C LYS A 103 17.64 -19.18 10.70
N LYS A 104 17.92 -20.47 10.85
CA LYS A 104 19.27 -20.98 11.15
C LYS A 104 20.22 -20.73 9.97
N ASP A 105 19.75 -20.92 8.75
CA ASP A 105 20.53 -20.66 7.52
C ASP A 105 20.81 -19.16 7.36
N TYR A 106 19.80 -18.32 7.59
CA TYR A 106 19.98 -16.86 7.56
C TYR A 106 20.97 -16.39 8.63
N LYS A 107 20.89 -16.91 9.86
CA LYS A 107 21.86 -16.62 10.92
C LYS A 107 23.28 -17.00 10.49
N ARG A 108 23.48 -18.21 9.97
CA ARG A 108 24.79 -18.64 9.43
C ARG A 108 25.32 -17.69 8.36
N LYS A 109 24.47 -17.22 7.44
CA LYS A 109 24.86 -16.26 6.39
C LYS A 109 25.32 -14.91 6.94
N ILE A 110 24.73 -14.43 8.04
CA ILE A 110 25.17 -13.19 8.71
C ILE A 110 26.47 -13.42 9.45
N ASP A 111 26.59 -14.53 10.19
CA ASP A 111 27.77 -14.81 11.01
C ASP A 111 29.05 -15.05 10.17
N HIS A 112 28.90 -15.37 8.87
CA HIS A 112 30.01 -15.57 7.92
C HIS A 112 30.23 -14.37 6.98
N LYS A 113 29.64 -13.21 7.28
CA LYS A 113 29.73 -11.98 6.48
C LYS A 113 30.53 -10.92 7.23
#